data_AF-M5G952-F1
#
_entry.id   AF-M5G952-F1
#
_cell.length_a   1.000
_cell.length_b   1.000
_cell.length_c   1.000
_cell.angle_alpha   90.00
_cell.angle_beta   90.00
_cell.angle_gamma   90.00
#
_symmetry.space_group_name_H-M   'P 1'
#
loop_
_entity.id
_entity.type
_entity.pdbx_description
1 polymer ?
#
loop_
_entity_poly.entity_id
_entity_poly.type
_entity_poly.pdbx_seq_one_letter_code
_entity_poly.pdbx_strand_id
1 'polypeptide(L)'
;QLHTCNIDMCLHPDKHRNLKCKQRVTFPISTTECITETGTWGILRRNSYLNNWNPSVARMMRCNHNIKLQTNGHKTKDTMWYCTCYALKKQRKSYKATGILAQWMVYH
;
A
#
# COMPACT_ATOMS: atom_id res chain seq x y z
N GLN A 1 -3.78 8.91 11.59
CA GLN A 1 -4.40 10.12 11.00
C GLN A 1 -5.68 9.70 10.31
N LEU A 2 -6.81 10.32 10.66
CA LEU A 2 -8.09 10.09 9.97
C LEU A 2 -8.05 10.73 8.59
N HIS A 3 -8.76 10.15 7.63
CA HIS A 3 -8.89 10.76 6.32
C HIS A 3 -9.73 12.02 6.40
N THR A 4 -9.13 13.16 6.05
CA THR A 4 -9.82 14.43 5.87
C THR A 4 -9.70 14.81 4.41
N CYS A 5 -10.83 15.01 3.75
CA CYS A 5 -10.85 15.40 2.35
C CYS A 5 -10.34 16.84 2.19
N ASN A 6 -9.45 17.06 1.22
CA ASN A 6 -9.01 18.40 0.80
C ASN A 6 -9.00 18.48 -0.74
N ILE A 7 -9.34 19.65 -1.28
CA ILE A 7 -9.37 19.98 -2.71
C ILE A 7 -8.00 19.78 -3.34
N ASP A 8 -6.94 20.21 -2.65
CA ASP A 8 -5.56 20.10 -3.17
C ASP A 8 -4.97 18.68 -3.12
N MET A 9 -5.63 17.76 -2.41
CA MET A 9 -5.07 16.45 -2.09
C MET A 9 -5.83 15.29 -2.75
N CYS A 10 -7.11 15.13 -2.41
CA CYS A 10 -7.85 13.91 -2.75
C CYS A 10 -9.21 14.15 -3.40
N LEU A 11 -9.78 15.34 -3.31
CA LEU A 11 -11.02 15.65 -4.02
C LEU A 11 -10.70 15.95 -5.48
N HIS A 12 -11.36 15.25 -6.39
CA HIS A 12 -11.28 15.52 -7.82
C HIS A 12 -12.69 15.72 -8.38
N PRO A 13 -12.86 16.58 -9.39
CA PRO A 13 -14.14 16.70 -10.08
C PRO A 13 -14.47 15.40 -10.81
N ASP A 14 -15.75 15.04 -10.80
CA ASP A 14 -16.33 13.99 -11.65
C ASP A 14 -16.79 14.57 -12.99
N LYS A 15 -17.20 13.70 -13.92
CA LYS A 15 -17.78 14.08 -15.23
C LYS A 15 -18.95 15.07 -15.10
N HIS A 16 -19.66 15.04 -13.97
CA HIS A 16 -20.78 15.94 -13.64
C HIS A 16 -20.38 17.15 -12.79
N ARG A 17 -19.08 17.49 -12.70
CA ARG A 17 -18.52 18.58 -11.88
C ARG A 17 -18.71 18.44 -10.36
N ASN A 18 -19.17 17.30 -9.88
CA ASN A 18 -19.23 17.00 -8.44
C ASN A 18 -17.84 16.62 -7.91
N LEU A 19 -17.49 17.08 -6.70
CA LEU A 19 -16.23 16.68 -6.06
C LEU A 19 -16.36 15.28 -5.47
N LYS A 20 -15.50 14.35 -5.92
CA LYS A 20 -15.40 12.98 -5.40
C LYS A 20 -14.05 12.75 -4.78
N CYS A 21 -14.03 12.06 -3.65
CA CYS A 21 -12.78 11.64 -3.03
C CYS A 21 -12.14 10.50 -3.82
N LYS A 22 -10.88 10.66 -4.21
CA LYS A 22 -10.05 9.65 -4.88
C LYS A 22 -10.00 8.33 -4.11
N GLN A 23 -9.99 8.41 -2.78
CA GLN A 23 -9.96 7.25 -1.88
C GLN A 23 -11.35 6.63 -1.67
N ARG A 24 -12.41 7.24 -2.22
CA ARG A 24 -13.81 6.78 -2.10
C ARG A 24 -14.31 6.66 -0.66
N VAL A 25 -13.94 7.61 0.19
CA VAL A 25 -14.55 7.77 1.52
C VAL A 25 -16.01 8.19 1.36
N THR A 26 -16.99 7.63 2.08
CA THR A 26 -16.91 6.78 3.29
C THR A 26 -16.71 5.28 3.02
N PHE A 27 -15.81 4.65 3.79
CA PHE A 27 -15.60 3.21 3.70
C PHE A 27 -16.68 2.42 4.46
N PRO A 28 -17.05 1.20 4.00
CA PRO A 28 -18.05 0.37 4.69
C PRO A 28 -17.58 -0.03 6.09
N ILE A 29 -18.38 0.23 7.11
CA ILE A 29 -18.07 -0.13 8.51
C ILE A 29 -18.36 -1.63 8.69
N SER A 30 -17.50 -2.34 9.43
CA SER A 30 -17.75 -3.73 9.83
C SER A 30 -17.32 -3.92 11.27
N THR A 31 -18.20 -4.48 12.10
CA THR A 31 -17.90 -4.75 13.52
C THR A 31 -17.14 -6.06 13.72
N THR A 32 -17.14 -6.93 12.71
CA THR A 32 -16.44 -8.22 12.70
C THR A 32 -15.60 -8.39 11.44
N GLU A 33 -14.57 -9.21 11.53
CA GLU A 33 -13.86 -9.69 10.34
C GLU A 33 -14.71 -10.78 9.69
N CYS A 34 -14.99 -10.65 8.39
CA CYS A 34 -15.85 -11.60 7.70
C CYS A 34 -15.29 -11.95 6.32
N ILE A 35 -15.51 -13.20 5.92
CA ILE A 35 -15.36 -13.66 4.56
C ILE A 35 -16.75 -14.03 4.10
N THR A 36 -17.30 -13.24 3.18
CA THR A 36 -18.60 -13.52 2.57
C THR A 36 -18.51 -14.74 1.64
N GLU A 37 -19.63 -15.42 1.42
CA GLU A 37 -19.73 -16.58 0.54
C GLU A 37 -19.33 -16.26 -0.92
N THR A 38 -19.47 -14.99 -1.32
CA THR A 38 -19.01 -14.49 -2.63
C THR A 38 -17.47 -14.35 -2.73
N GLY A 39 -16.75 -14.69 -1.67
CA GLY A 39 -15.29 -14.56 -1.58
C GLY A 39 -14.82 -13.12 -1.32
N THR A 40 -15.74 -12.18 -1.04
CA THR A 40 -15.34 -10.85 -0.60
C THR A 40 -14.96 -10.88 0.88
N TRP A 41 -13.82 -10.29 1.19
CA TRP A 41 -13.29 -10.22 2.55
C TRP A 41 -13.48 -8.79 3.09
N GLY A 42 -14.01 -8.70 4.30
CA GLY A 42 -14.11 -7.48 5.09
C GLY A 42 -13.24 -7.55 6.35
N ILE A 43 -12.56 -6.45 6.67
CA ILE A 43 -11.87 -6.30 7.96
C ILE A 43 -12.78 -5.63 8.98
N LEU A 44 -12.46 -5.79 10.26
CA LEU A 44 -13.05 -4.98 11.33
C LEU A 44 -12.68 -3.51 11.09
N ARG A 45 -13.69 -2.67 10.89
CA ARG A 45 -13.57 -1.23 10.68
C ARG A 45 -14.65 -0.53 11.50
N ARG A 46 -14.24 0.16 12.57
CA ARG A 46 -15.14 0.94 13.44
C ARG A 46 -15.31 2.41 13.02
N ASN A 47 -14.41 2.92 12.16
CA ASN A 47 -14.43 4.29 11.68
C ASN A 47 -14.38 4.32 10.15
N SER A 48 -15.38 4.94 9.52
CA SER A 48 -15.54 5.01 8.06
C SER A 48 -14.52 5.92 7.35
N TYR A 49 -13.79 6.76 8.10
CA TYR A 49 -12.70 7.61 7.61
C TYR A 49 -11.32 6.97 7.78
N LEU A 50 -11.27 5.77 8.36
CA LEU A 50 -10.07 4.98 8.49
C LEU A 50 -10.10 3.88 7.41
N ASN A 51 -9.01 3.75 6.66
CA ASN A 51 -8.89 2.72 5.62
C ASN A 51 -8.67 1.33 6.28
N ASN A 52 -8.18 0.35 5.52
CA ASN A 52 -7.73 -0.90 6.12
C ASN A 52 -6.48 -0.69 6.98
N TRP A 53 -6.71 -0.25 8.22
CA TRP A 53 -5.70 0.15 9.17
C TRP A 53 -5.16 -1.04 9.98
N ASN A 54 -3.85 -1.05 10.19
CA ASN A 54 -3.17 -1.94 11.13
C ASN A 54 -2.33 -1.09 12.10
N PRO A 55 -2.47 -1.28 13.42
CA PRO A 55 -1.77 -0.47 14.43
C PRO A 55 -0.25 -0.54 14.30
N SER A 56 0.30 -1.72 14.03
CA SER A 56 1.74 -1.94 13.92
C SER A 56 2.30 -1.20 12.71
N VAL A 57 1.65 -1.32 11.54
CA VAL A 57 2.06 -0.63 10.32
C VAL A 57 1.95 0.90 10.48
N ALA A 58 0.86 1.38 11.07
CA ALA A 58 0.67 2.80 11.32
C ALA A 58 1.71 3.37 12.29
N ARG A 59 2.09 2.60 13.33
CA ARG A 59 3.14 2.99 14.29
C ARG A 59 4.52 3.04 13.64
N MET A 60 4.87 2.02 12.85
CA MET A 60 6.17 1.92 12.20
C MET A 60 6.36 2.96 11.09
N MET A 61 5.34 3.12 10.23
CA MET A 61 5.43 3.98 9.04
C MET A 61 4.95 5.41 9.29
N ARG A 62 4.34 5.68 10.45
CA ARG A 62 3.76 6.98 10.84
C ARG A 62 2.73 7.54 9.84
N CYS A 63 2.07 6.67 9.05
CA CYS A 63 1.07 7.09 8.07
C CYS A 63 -0.06 6.05 7.88
N ASN A 64 -1.16 6.50 7.27
CA ASN A 64 -2.39 5.71 7.10
C ASN A 64 -2.33 4.86 5.82
N HIS A 65 -1.68 3.70 5.88
CA HIS A 65 -1.61 2.76 4.74
C HIS A 65 -2.87 1.92 4.59
N ASN A 66 -3.32 1.72 3.35
CA ASN A 66 -4.45 0.85 3.05
C ASN A 66 -3.97 -0.59 2.83
N ILE A 67 -4.28 -1.49 3.76
CA ILE A 67 -3.85 -2.89 3.68
C ILE A 67 -4.85 -3.72 2.88
N LYS A 68 -4.36 -4.42 1.86
CA LYS A 68 -5.18 -5.28 1.01
C LYS A 68 -4.62 -6.71 1.00
N LEU A 69 -5.34 -7.66 1.58
CA LEU A 69 -5.17 -9.10 1.37
C LEU A 69 -5.61 -9.43 -0.07
N GLN A 70 -4.73 -10.09 -0.79
CA GLN A 70 -4.98 -10.62 -2.12
C GLN A 70 -4.94 -12.14 -1.98
N THR A 71 -6.11 -12.78 -2.03
CA THR A 71 -6.23 -14.24 -2.04
C THR A 71 -5.78 -14.81 -3.38
N ASN A 72 -5.67 -16.13 -3.51
CA ASN A 72 -5.23 -16.77 -4.75
C ASN A 72 -6.07 -16.30 -5.95
N GLY A 73 -5.42 -15.64 -6.91
CA GLY A 73 -6.05 -15.04 -8.09
C GLY A 73 -5.00 -14.47 -9.04
N HIS A 74 -5.43 -14.04 -10.24
CA HIS A 74 -4.50 -13.56 -11.29
C HIS A 74 -3.57 -12.44 -10.78
N LYS A 75 -4.12 -11.42 -10.12
CA LYS A 75 -3.34 -10.29 -9.57
C LYS A 75 -2.29 -10.72 -8.53
N THR A 76 -2.62 -11.74 -7.74
CA THR A 76 -1.72 -12.30 -6.73
C THR A 76 -0.58 -13.06 -7.39
N LYS A 77 -0.85 -13.80 -8.47
CA LYS A 77 0.19 -14.47 -9.27
C LYS A 77 1.18 -13.48 -9.86
N ASP A 78 0.68 -12.40 -10.47
CA ASP A 78 1.54 -11.36 -11.07
C ASP A 78 2.43 -10.68 -10.00
N THR A 79 1.81 -10.31 -8.87
CA THR A 79 2.52 -9.66 -7.76
C THR A 79 3.53 -10.60 -7.13
N MET A 80 3.15 -11.86 -6.91
CA MET A 80 4.04 -12.90 -6.38
C MET A 80 5.21 -13.12 -7.33
N TRP A 81 4.95 -13.29 -8.63
CA TRP A 81 5.99 -13.45 -9.65
C TRP A 81 7.00 -12.30 -9.61
N TYR A 82 6.52 -11.05 -9.56
CA TYR A 82 7.39 -9.88 -9.45
C TYR A 82 8.25 -9.90 -8.17
N CYS A 83 7.62 -10.13 -7.01
CA CYS A 83 8.33 -10.21 -5.73
C CYS A 83 9.36 -11.33 -5.71
N THR A 84 9.01 -12.51 -6.22
CA THR A 84 9.89 -13.66 -6.33
C THR A 84 11.05 -13.37 -7.28
N CYS A 85 10.81 -12.81 -8.47
CA CYS A 85 11.86 -12.41 -9.39
C CYS A 85 12.80 -11.38 -8.78
N TYR A 86 12.29 -10.46 -7.96
CA TYR A 86 13.11 -9.47 -7.27
C TYR A 86 13.93 -10.09 -6.13
N ALA A 87 13.32 -10.94 -5.30
CA ALA A 87 13.99 -11.61 -4.19
C ALA A 87 15.05 -12.62 -4.67
N LEU A 88 14.74 -13.36 -5.73
CA LEU A 88 15.65 -14.30 -6.39
C LEU A 88 16.59 -13.60 -7.38
N LYS A 89 16.48 -12.28 -7.56
CA LYS A 89 17.40 -11.53 -8.40
C LYS A 89 18.80 -11.73 -7.84
N LYS A 90 19.60 -12.54 -8.53
CA LYS A 90 20.97 -12.85 -8.16
C LYS A 90 21.72 -11.55 -7.92
N GLN A 91 22.08 -11.27 -6.67
CA GLN A 91 22.95 -10.14 -6.37
C GLN A 91 24.29 -10.39 -7.07
N ARG A 92 24.57 -9.65 -8.15
CA ARG A 92 25.89 -9.70 -8.78
C ARG A 92 26.87 -9.01 -7.83
N LYS A 93 28.00 -9.66 -7.54
CA LYS A 93 29.04 -9.19 -6.60
C LYS A 93 29.65 -7.82 -6.95
N SER A 94 29.35 -7.25 -8.12
CA SER A 94 30.08 -6.13 -8.71
C SER A 94 29.53 -4.72 -8.44
N TYR A 95 28.33 -4.55 -7.86
CA TYR A 95 27.77 -3.20 -7.70
C TYR A 95 28.39 -2.37 -6.57
N LYS A 96 29.02 -3.00 -5.57
CA LYS A 96 29.70 -2.30 -4.46
C LYS A 96 31.21 -2.14 -4.67
N ALA A 97 31.80 -2.85 -5.63
CA ALA A 97 33.24 -2.81 -5.86
C ALA A 97 33.70 -1.44 -6.35
N THR A 98 32.94 -0.82 -7.27
CA THR A 98 33.23 0.53 -7.77
C THR A 98 33.00 1.61 -6.71
N GLY A 99 31.97 1.48 -5.87
CA GLY A 99 31.71 2.45 -4.79
C GLY A 99 32.80 2.45 -3.71
N ILE A 100 33.31 1.27 -3.33
CA ILE A 100 34.42 1.14 -2.39
C ILE A 100 35.72 1.65 -3.06
N LEU A 101 35.99 1.27 -4.31
CA LEU A 101 37.17 1.76 -5.04
C LEU A 101 37.17 3.29 -5.18
N ALA A 102 36.03 3.90 -5.49
CA ALA A 102 35.89 5.35 -5.57
C ALA A 102 36.13 6.03 -4.22
N GLN A 103 35.66 5.45 -3.11
CA GLN A 103 35.99 5.94 -1.78
C GLN A 103 37.50 5.90 -1.52
N TRP A 104 38.18 4.82 -1.89
CA TRP A 104 39.63 4.72 -1.73
C TRP A 104 40.41 5.69 -2.63
N MET A 105 39.93 5.94 -3.85
CA MET A 105 40.55 6.90 -4.79
C MET A 105 40.35 8.36 -4.40
N VAL A 106 39.40 8.69 -3.52
CA VAL A 106 39.21 10.07 -3.01
C VAL A 106 40.24 10.43 -1.93
N TYR A 107 40.91 9.44 -1.32
CA TYR A 107 41.93 9.64 -0.27
C TYR A 107 43.38 9.59 -0.80
N HIS A 108 43.59 9.61 -2.11
CA HIS A 108 44.89 9.72 -2.79
C HIS A 108 44.90 10.93 -3.72
#